data_AF-A0A496W8V4-F1
#
_entry.id   AF-A0A496W8V4-F1
#
_cell.length_a   1.000
_cell.length_b   1.000
_cell.length_c   1.000
_cell.angle_alpha   90.00
_cell.angle_beta   90.00
_cell.angle_gamma   90.00
#
_symmetry.space_group_name_H-M   'P 1'
#
loop_
_entity.id
_entity.type
_entity.pdbx_description
1 polymer ?
#
loop_
_entity_poly.entity_id
_entity_poly.type
_entity_poly.pdbx_seq_one_letter_code
_entity_poly.pdbx_strand_id
1 'polypeptide(L)'
;MKSLIFTTIGGLALFTAYSTNAAEMSIEVPLELKKPAHASPWQRYRTRKWKPSHDWKDFSNLRHDIPSAISKPQIVETPIQGDPEKGKKLAAERKRGGSCYTCHIMPDAKLPGNIGFDFSVIGLWGRSDERLYNYIYDARQFNSTTVMPPWGAHQVYTPAEIKDIVAYLKTLTKYQGIDDKNNPAKRPIPVETRENLDPFENSAMDAKDLGEELFVTPGPNGQSCQSCHADAIKKQFTTWATTMPQFETRLNKIIGIEEFITRHARATTGAEYLAQSENNIALAIYLRYLANGQPISIDTSDANTQAAIERGNALMQRKIGQLNFACMDCHQKYANRWIRGQYLTEPKGTYAHFPTYRTSRGAIWDIRKRFQWCNVSIRANELPPDAPEYGDIEIYLATLNEGEELNVPGIRH
;
A
#
# COMPACT_ATOMS: atom_id res chain seq x y z
N MET A 1 81.66 1.69 48.38
CA MET A 1 81.00 0.36 48.29
C MET A 1 80.89 0.03 46.81
N LYS A 2 81.66 -0.94 46.29
CA LYS A 2 81.19 -2.29 45.87
C LYS A 2 79.98 -2.19 44.90
N SER A 3 79.91 -2.72 43.68
CA SER A 3 80.61 -3.76 42.90
C SER A 3 80.20 -3.54 41.43
N LEU A 4 81.06 -3.70 40.40
CA LEU A 4 81.35 -4.94 39.65
C LEU A 4 80.12 -5.62 39.00
N ILE A 5 80.14 -5.75 37.64
CA ILE A 5 80.04 -7.00 36.84
C ILE A 5 79.02 -7.06 35.66
N PHE A 6 79.62 -7.28 34.46
CA PHE A 6 79.29 -8.14 33.28
C PHE A 6 77.96 -7.97 32.50
N THR A 7 78.02 -7.74 31.16
CA THR A 7 78.02 -8.72 30.01
C THR A 7 76.68 -9.47 29.91
N THR A 8 75.90 -9.44 28.81
CA THR A 8 76.07 -10.20 27.55
C THR A 8 75.00 -9.85 26.48
N ILE A 9 75.45 -9.87 25.22
CA ILE A 9 74.86 -10.23 23.91
C ILE A 9 73.39 -10.71 23.86
N GLY A 10 72.62 -10.20 22.89
CA GLY A 10 71.42 -10.84 22.35
C GLY A 10 70.90 -10.13 21.09
N GLY A 11 71.14 -10.71 19.90
CA GLY A 11 70.55 -10.24 18.64
C GLY A 11 69.11 -10.70 18.48
N LEU A 12 68.29 -9.91 17.77
CA LEU A 12 67.03 -10.39 17.22
C LEU A 12 66.75 -9.70 15.88
N ALA A 13 66.64 -10.51 14.84
CA ALA A 13 66.26 -10.11 13.49
C ALA A 13 64.81 -9.61 13.48
N LEU A 14 64.60 -8.39 13.00
CA LEU A 14 63.28 -7.86 12.70
C LEU A 14 62.82 -8.37 11.33
N PHE A 15 61.91 -9.33 11.35
CA PHE A 15 61.04 -9.63 10.22
C PHE A 15 60.17 -8.41 9.94
N THR A 16 60.40 -7.73 8.82
CA THR A 16 59.42 -6.78 8.28
C THR A 16 58.30 -7.58 7.64
N ALA A 17 57.21 -7.73 8.39
CA ALA A 17 55.93 -8.16 7.85
C ALA A 17 55.49 -7.17 6.76
N TYR A 18 55.20 -7.69 5.57
CA TYR A 18 54.48 -6.97 4.53
C TYR A 18 53.11 -6.58 5.11
N SER A 19 52.91 -5.30 5.41
CA SER A 19 51.59 -4.74 5.63
C SER A 19 50.89 -4.62 4.29
N THR A 20 49.99 -5.57 4.01
CA THR A 20 48.89 -5.36 3.08
C THR A 20 48.03 -4.24 3.64
N ASN A 21 48.25 -3.00 3.18
CA ASN A 21 47.29 -1.93 3.42
C ASN A 21 46.02 -2.25 2.64
N ALA A 22 45.01 -2.58 3.45
CA ALA A 22 43.59 -2.37 3.25
C ALA A 22 43.23 -1.64 1.94
N ALA A 23 42.44 -2.33 1.12
CA ALA A 23 41.60 -1.71 0.11
C ALA A 23 40.91 -0.48 0.73
N GLU A 24 41.17 0.67 0.12
CA GLU A 24 40.51 1.93 0.45
C GLU A 24 39.00 1.72 0.48
N MET A 25 38.41 2.16 1.60
CA MET A 25 36.98 2.17 1.84
C MET A 25 36.23 2.76 0.64
N SER A 26 35.15 2.09 0.21
CA SER A 26 34.25 2.57 -0.82
C SER A 26 33.79 4.00 -0.53
N ILE A 27 34.03 4.92 -1.46
CA ILE A 27 33.30 6.20 -1.49
C ILE A 27 31.83 5.83 -1.66
N GLU A 28 31.02 5.99 -0.62
CA GLU A 28 29.61 5.62 -0.64
C GLU A 28 28.90 6.29 -1.82
N VAL A 29 28.23 5.50 -2.66
CA VAL A 29 27.50 5.98 -3.85
C VAL A 29 26.47 7.04 -3.45
N PRO A 30 26.52 8.28 -3.97
CA PRO A 30 25.61 9.34 -3.54
C PRO A 30 24.17 9.01 -3.95
N LEU A 31 23.27 8.86 -2.99
CA LEU A 31 21.86 8.53 -3.26
C LEU A 31 20.94 9.76 -3.33
N GLU A 32 21.46 10.95 -3.06
CA GLU A 32 20.69 12.19 -3.14
C GLU A 32 20.33 12.55 -4.57
N LEU A 33 19.11 13.05 -4.76
CA LEU A 33 18.54 13.27 -6.08
C LEU A 33 18.49 14.75 -6.44
N LYS A 34 19.13 15.11 -7.57
CA LYS A 34 18.99 16.45 -8.19
C LYS A 34 17.65 16.65 -8.91
N LYS A 35 16.95 15.55 -9.25
CA LYS A 35 15.64 15.53 -9.92
C LYS A 35 14.77 14.40 -9.37
N PRO A 36 13.43 14.50 -9.42
CA PRO A 36 12.53 13.50 -8.82
C PRO A 36 12.83 12.06 -9.25
N ALA A 37 12.59 11.09 -8.37
CA ALA A 37 12.74 9.66 -8.67
C ALA A 37 11.66 9.13 -9.63
N HIS A 38 10.68 9.96 -9.97
CA HIS A 38 9.48 9.59 -10.72
C HIS A 38 9.22 10.58 -11.86
N ALA A 39 8.26 10.24 -12.73
CA ALA A 39 7.77 11.19 -13.74
C ALA A 39 7.22 12.46 -13.07
N SER A 40 7.63 13.63 -13.57
CA SER A 40 7.27 14.95 -13.01
C SER A 40 6.60 15.83 -14.07
N PRO A 41 5.47 16.52 -13.76
CA PRO A 41 4.76 16.49 -12.48
C PRO A 41 4.13 15.12 -12.19
N TRP A 42 4.07 14.74 -10.90
CA TRP A 42 3.51 13.45 -10.50
C TRP A 42 2.00 13.39 -10.81
N GLN A 43 1.61 12.50 -11.72
CA GLN A 43 0.22 12.22 -12.07
C GLN A 43 0.06 10.78 -12.53
N ARG A 44 -0.52 9.89 -11.71
CA ARG A 44 -0.72 8.48 -12.10
C ARG A 44 -2.11 8.24 -12.71
N TYR A 45 -3.17 8.67 -12.03
CA TYR A 45 -4.55 8.31 -12.43
C TYR A 45 -5.37 9.43 -13.07
N ARG A 46 -4.76 10.60 -13.38
CA ARG A 46 -5.43 11.70 -14.10
C ARG A 46 -5.63 11.36 -15.59
N THR A 47 -6.60 10.50 -15.90
CA THR A 47 -7.01 10.18 -17.29
C THR A 47 -8.34 10.83 -17.65
N ARG A 48 -8.73 10.84 -18.94
CA ARG A 48 -10.04 11.38 -19.39
C ARG A 48 -11.25 10.72 -18.69
N LYS A 49 -11.10 9.47 -18.22
CA LYS A 49 -12.10 8.69 -17.45
C LYS A 49 -12.03 8.92 -15.93
N TRP A 50 -10.86 9.29 -15.42
CA TRP A 50 -10.58 9.64 -14.02
C TRP A 50 -10.07 11.08 -13.95
N LYS A 51 -10.81 12.01 -14.57
CA LYS A 51 -10.53 13.44 -14.39
C LYS A 51 -10.98 13.79 -12.98
N PRO A 52 -10.07 14.16 -12.06
CA PRO A 52 -10.51 14.79 -10.83
C PRO A 52 -10.97 16.18 -11.26
N SER A 53 -12.28 16.36 -11.40
CA SER A 53 -12.86 17.66 -11.07
C SER A 53 -12.71 17.95 -9.57
N HIS A 54 -12.21 16.99 -8.77
CA HIS A 54 -12.08 17.06 -7.33
C HIS A 54 -10.63 16.76 -6.93
N ASP A 55 -9.91 17.79 -6.52
CA ASP A 55 -8.74 17.68 -5.64
C ASP A 55 -9.26 17.48 -4.21
N TRP A 56 -8.78 16.45 -3.50
CA TRP A 56 -9.21 16.16 -2.13
C TRP A 56 -8.38 16.90 -1.08
N LYS A 57 -7.87 18.08 -1.43
CA LYS A 57 -7.02 18.92 -0.58
C LYS A 57 -7.65 19.31 0.76
N ASP A 58 -8.97 19.29 0.87
CA ASP A 58 -9.70 19.64 2.08
C ASP A 58 -9.86 18.44 3.05
N PHE A 59 -9.30 17.27 2.70
CA PHE A 59 -9.32 16.05 3.50
C PHE A 59 -7.91 15.55 3.79
N SER A 60 -7.73 14.85 4.92
CA SER A 60 -6.45 14.22 5.26
C SER A 60 -5.95 13.33 4.12
N ASN A 61 -4.65 13.34 3.91
CA ASN A 61 -3.93 12.30 3.18
C ASN A 61 -2.82 11.74 4.07
N LEU A 62 -1.94 10.90 3.52
CA LEU A 62 -0.86 10.30 4.31
C LEU A 62 0.17 11.33 4.80
N ARG A 63 0.27 12.51 4.16
CA ARG A 63 1.22 13.56 4.53
C ARG A 63 0.61 14.65 5.41
N HIS A 64 -0.59 15.11 5.08
CA HIS A 64 -1.24 16.24 5.73
C HIS A 64 -2.44 15.75 6.55
N ASP A 65 -2.51 16.16 7.81
CA ASP A 65 -3.68 15.90 8.66
C ASP A 65 -4.61 17.08 8.61
N ILE A 66 -5.85 16.83 8.21
CA ILE A 66 -6.91 17.80 8.24
C ILE A 66 -8.00 17.21 9.14
N PRO A 67 -8.01 17.59 10.43
CA PRO A 67 -8.99 17.09 11.37
C PRO A 67 -10.42 17.29 10.85
N SER A 68 -11.15 16.20 10.69
CA SER A 68 -12.57 16.25 10.34
C SER A 68 -13.41 16.18 11.61
N ALA A 69 -13.94 17.32 12.04
CA ALA A 69 -14.84 17.41 13.18
C ALA A 69 -16.12 16.58 12.95
N ILE A 70 -16.61 15.95 14.01
CA ILE A 70 -17.91 15.29 14.01
C ILE A 70 -18.98 16.38 13.93
N SER A 71 -19.86 16.28 12.93
CA SER A 71 -20.92 17.27 12.74
C SER A 71 -21.94 17.24 13.88
N LYS A 72 -22.64 18.35 14.11
CA LYS A 72 -23.80 18.38 15.01
C LYS A 72 -24.99 17.65 14.36
N PRO A 73 -25.90 17.05 15.16
CA PRO A 73 -27.17 16.55 14.64
C PRO A 73 -27.91 17.64 13.85
N GLN A 74 -28.41 17.24 12.68
CA GLN A 74 -29.23 18.04 11.79
C GLN A 74 -30.69 17.87 12.18
N ILE A 75 -31.37 19.00 12.39
CA ILE A 75 -32.82 19.01 12.58
C ILE A 75 -33.45 18.87 11.19
N VAL A 76 -34.36 17.91 11.04
CA VAL A 76 -35.05 17.65 9.78
C VAL A 76 -36.56 17.62 9.99
N GLU A 77 -37.29 18.13 9.01
CA GLU A 77 -38.76 18.06 8.99
C GLU A 77 -39.21 16.60 8.98
N THR A 78 -40.21 16.29 9.80
CA THR A 78 -40.81 14.97 9.91
C THR A 78 -42.32 15.05 9.63
N PRO A 79 -42.89 14.12 8.83
CA PRO A 79 -42.20 13.04 8.11
C PRO A 79 -41.29 13.57 7.00
N ILE A 80 -40.15 12.91 6.77
CA ILE A 80 -39.23 13.26 5.67
C ILE A 80 -39.98 13.15 4.35
N GLN A 81 -39.93 14.23 3.58
CA GLN A 81 -40.35 14.25 2.18
C GLN A 81 -39.12 13.97 1.30
N GLY A 82 -39.14 12.82 0.64
CA GLY A 82 -38.10 12.37 -0.30
C GLY A 82 -38.69 11.38 -1.30
N ASP A 83 -37.95 11.09 -2.36
CA ASP A 83 -38.32 10.19 -3.46
C ASP A 83 -37.62 8.82 -3.28
N PRO A 84 -38.36 7.75 -2.93
CA PRO A 84 -37.79 6.42 -2.73
C PRO A 84 -37.09 5.83 -3.96
N GLU A 85 -37.54 6.15 -5.17
CA GLU A 85 -36.91 5.64 -6.40
C GLU A 85 -35.57 6.33 -6.68
N LYS A 86 -35.47 7.63 -6.37
CA LYS A 86 -34.16 8.32 -6.35
C LYS A 86 -33.28 7.77 -5.24
N GLY A 87 -33.81 7.57 -4.04
CA GLY A 87 -33.10 7.01 -2.90
C GLY A 87 -32.49 5.65 -3.19
N LYS A 88 -33.25 4.77 -3.85
CA LYS A 88 -32.78 3.46 -4.32
C LYS A 88 -31.61 3.58 -5.28
N LYS A 89 -31.71 4.47 -6.27
CA LYS A 89 -30.61 4.72 -7.24
C LYS A 89 -29.36 5.27 -6.56
N LEU A 90 -29.52 6.20 -5.61
CA LEU A 90 -28.42 6.76 -4.82
C LEU A 90 -27.75 5.69 -3.97
N ALA A 91 -28.52 4.82 -3.29
CA ALA A 91 -27.97 3.73 -2.49
C ALA A 91 -27.15 2.73 -3.33
N ALA A 92 -27.47 2.58 -4.61
CA ALA A 92 -26.76 1.71 -5.56
C ALA A 92 -25.60 2.41 -6.31
N GLU A 93 -25.48 3.74 -6.27
CA GLU A 93 -24.52 4.52 -7.05
C GLU A 93 -23.07 4.25 -6.65
N ARG A 94 -22.19 4.04 -7.62
CA ARG A 94 -20.80 3.63 -7.41
C ARG A 94 -19.80 4.75 -7.70
N LYS A 95 -20.20 5.80 -8.43
CA LYS A 95 -19.30 6.86 -8.91
C LYS A 95 -18.80 7.80 -7.82
N ARG A 96 -19.42 7.81 -6.63
CA ARG A 96 -19.05 8.69 -5.51
C ARG A 96 -18.13 8.03 -4.47
N GLY A 97 -17.32 7.07 -4.90
CA GLY A 97 -16.37 6.34 -4.05
C GLY A 97 -16.91 5.03 -3.45
N GLY A 98 -18.11 4.61 -3.87
CA GLY A 98 -18.77 3.39 -3.40
C GLY A 98 -20.25 3.60 -3.17
N SER A 99 -21.01 2.50 -3.21
CA SER A 99 -22.45 2.46 -2.97
C SER A 99 -22.75 1.99 -1.54
N CYS A 100 -23.95 2.22 -1.01
CA CYS A 100 -24.40 1.59 0.24
C CYS A 100 -24.26 0.05 0.17
N TYR A 101 -24.51 -0.53 -1.02
CA TYR A 101 -24.40 -1.97 -1.28
C TYR A 101 -22.96 -2.50 -1.15
N THR A 102 -21.96 -1.61 -1.08
CA THR A 102 -20.57 -2.00 -0.86
C THR A 102 -20.38 -2.63 0.50
N CYS A 103 -21.09 -2.13 1.52
CA CYS A 103 -20.99 -2.63 2.88
C CYS A 103 -22.26 -3.36 3.32
N HIS A 104 -23.43 -2.91 2.85
CA HIS A 104 -24.73 -3.38 3.30
C HIS A 104 -25.35 -4.39 2.34
N ILE A 105 -26.08 -5.35 2.92
CA ILE A 105 -27.03 -6.17 2.17
C ILE A 105 -28.31 -5.34 2.01
N MET A 106 -28.77 -5.23 0.76
CA MET A 106 -29.96 -4.45 0.40
C MET A 106 -30.69 -5.13 -0.77
N PRO A 107 -31.98 -4.83 -0.96
CA PRO A 107 -32.73 -5.25 -2.14
C PRO A 107 -32.01 -5.01 -3.46
N ASP A 108 -32.05 -6.00 -4.34
CA ASP A 108 -31.47 -5.98 -5.69
C ASP A 108 -29.94 -5.78 -5.75
N ALA A 109 -29.25 -5.82 -4.61
CA ALA A 109 -27.81 -5.70 -4.56
C ALA A 109 -27.14 -6.92 -5.22
N LYS A 110 -26.35 -6.69 -6.27
CA LYS A 110 -25.47 -7.70 -6.87
C LYS A 110 -24.13 -7.70 -6.15
N LEU A 111 -23.76 -8.87 -5.64
CA LEU A 111 -22.57 -9.08 -4.81
C LEU A 111 -22.45 -8.03 -3.69
N PRO A 112 -23.37 -7.93 -2.72
CA PRO A 112 -23.26 -6.99 -1.59
C PRO A 112 -22.08 -7.30 -0.66
N GLY A 113 -21.65 -6.34 0.15
CA GLY A 113 -20.75 -6.63 1.26
C GLY A 113 -21.45 -7.27 2.47
N ASN A 114 -20.67 -7.64 3.49
CA ASN A 114 -21.18 -8.10 4.81
C ASN A 114 -20.49 -7.39 6.01
N ILE A 115 -19.97 -6.19 5.76
CA ILE A 115 -19.44 -5.32 6.81
C ILE A 115 -20.57 -4.62 7.55
N GLY A 116 -21.50 -4.06 6.77
CA GLY A 116 -22.69 -3.38 7.27
C GLY A 116 -23.86 -4.35 7.50
N PHE A 117 -24.85 -3.87 8.23
CA PHE A 117 -26.08 -4.64 8.48
C PHE A 117 -26.87 -4.90 7.20
N ASP A 118 -27.68 -5.96 7.25
CA ASP A 118 -28.75 -6.19 6.28
C ASP A 118 -29.89 -5.19 6.51
N PHE A 119 -30.17 -4.39 5.49
CA PHE A 119 -31.20 -3.36 5.50
C PHE A 119 -32.47 -3.74 4.76
N SER A 120 -32.65 -5.00 4.34
CA SER A 120 -33.88 -5.47 3.70
C SER A 120 -35.16 -5.19 4.51
N VAL A 121 -35.04 -5.10 5.84
CA VAL A 121 -36.15 -4.85 6.77
C VAL A 121 -35.96 -3.60 7.65
N ILE A 122 -35.06 -2.67 7.27
CA ILE A 122 -34.76 -1.50 8.12
C ILE A 122 -35.99 -0.62 8.39
N GLY A 123 -36.98 -0.60 7.50
CA GLY A 123 -38.25 0.11 7.70
C GLY A 123 -39.06 -0.41 8.90
N LEU A 124 -38.82 -1.65 9.34
CA LEU A 124 -39.43 -2.25 10.53
C LEU A 124 -38.66 -1.96 11.83
N TRP A 125 -37.48 -1.33 11.78
CA TRP A 125 -36.65 -1.12 12.97
C TRP A 125 -37.14 0.01 13.89
N GLY A 126 -38.25 0.68 13.54
CA GLY A 126 -38.84 1.75 14.36
C GLY A 126 -37.93 2.96 14.57
N ARG A 127 -36.97 3.20 13.67
CA ARG A 127 -36.07 4.36 13.75
C ARG A 127 -36.79 5.62 13.25
N SER A 128 -36.63 6.73 13.96
CA SER A 128 -37.16 8.01 13.51
C SER A 128 -36.46 8.50 12.24
N ASP A 129 -37.16 9.32 11.48
CA ASP A 129 -36.64 9.97 10.26
C ASP A 129 -35.35 10.75 10.54
N GLU A 130 -35.35 11.52 11.63
CA GLU A 130 -34.18 12.25 12.09
C GLU A 130 -33.00 11.33 12.45
N ARG A 131 -33.28 10.17 13.06
CA ARG A 131 -32.23 9.19 13.39
C ARG A 131 -31.61 8.59 12.13
N LEU A 132 -32.42 8.18 11.16
CA LEU A 132 -31.93 7.62 9.89
C LEU A 132 -31.15 8.67 9.10
N TYR A 133 -31.68 9.89 9.01
CA TYR A 133 -31.03 11.01 8.33
C TYR A 133 -29.66 11.31 8.94
N ASN A 134 -29.59 11.50 10.26
CA ASN A 134 -28.33 11.83 10.92
C ASN A 134 -27.30 10.70 10.86
N TYR A 135 -27.74 9.43 10.84
CA TYR A 135 -26.81 8.31 10.70
C TYR A 135 -26.16 8.29 9.31
N ILE A 136 -26.90 8.65 8.26
CA ILE A 136 -26.33 8.80 6.91
C ILE A 136 -25.50 10.08 6.80
N TYR A 137 -25.95 11.17 7.41
CA TYR A 137 -25.28 12.46 7.38
C TYR A 137 -23.88 12.38 8.00
N ASP A 138 -23.80 11.83 9.22
CA ASP A 138 -22.53 11.58 9.92
C ASP A 138 -22.72 10.56 11.05
N ALA A 139 -22.47 9.29 10.76
CA ALA A 139 -22.58 8.22 11.75
C ALA A 139 -21.64 8.40 12.96
N ARG A 140 -20.60 9.23 12.86
CA ARG A 140 -19.64 9.48 13.96
C ARG A 140 -20.30 10.16 15.16
N GLN A 141 -21.43 10.83 14.95
CA GLN A 141 -22.28 11.38 16.02
C GLN A 141 -22.77 10.31 17.00
N PHE A 142 -22.90 9.07 16.53
CA PHE A 142 -23.42 7.95 17.31
C PHE A 142 -22.36 6.91 17.66
N ASN A 143 -21.33 6.82 16.82
CA ASN A 143 -20.16 5.97 17.06
C ASN A 143 -18.94 6.61 16.40
N SER A 144 -18.10 7.27 17.17
CA SER A 144 -16.90 7.97 16.68
C SER A 144 -15.90 7.05 15.96
N THR A 145 -15.94 5.74 16.22
CA THR A 145 -15.06 4.73 15.58
C THR A 145 -15.71 4.02 14.39
N THR A 146 -16.87 4.48 13.93
CA THR A 146 -17.56 3.91 12.77
C THR A 146 -16.69 3.95 11.52
N VAL A 147 -16.92 3.00 10.63
CA VAL A 147 -16.37 2.99 9.26
C VAL A 147 -17.40 3.45 8.23
N MET A 148 -18.61 3.82 8.67
CA MET A 148 -19.58 4.41 7.76
C MET A 148 -19.08 5.80 7.35
N PRO A 149 -18.93 6.09 6.03
CA PRO A 149 -18.50 7.40 5.59
C PRO A 149 -19.47 8.48 6.08
N PRO A 150 -18.97 9.66 6.47
CA PRO A 150 -19.80 10.80 6.85
C PRO A 150 -20.38 11.48 5.59
N TRP A 151 -21.33 10.80 4.93
CA TRP A 151 -21.76 11.15 3.58
C TRP A 151 -22.29 12.57 3.42
N GLY A 152 -23.00 13.09 4.42
CA GLY A 152 -23.52 14.46 4.42
C GLY A 152 -22.48 15.46 4.89
N ALA A 153 -21.82 15.21 6.01
CA ALA A 153 -20.82 16.13 6.56
C ALA A 153 -19.61 16.34 5.64
N HIS A 154 -19.25 15.34 4.84
CA HIS A 154 -18.21 15.45 3.81
C HIS A 154 -18.75 15.79 2.42
N GLN A 155 -20.02 16.18 2.33
CA GLN A 155 -20.68 16.68 1.11
C GLN A 155 -20.62 15.67 -0.07
N VAL A 156 -20.65 14.37 0.24
CA VAL A 156 -20.76 13.32 -0.78
C VAL A 156 -22.19 13.22 -1.29
N TYR A 157 -23.17 13.37 -0.39
CA TYR A 157 -24.59 13.53 -0.71
C TYR A 157 -25.09 14.87 -0.18
N THR A 158 -25.96 15.50 -0.95
CA THR A 158 -26.68 16.70 -0.51
C THR A 158 -27.75 16.35 0.53
N PRO A 159 -28.22 17.31 1.35
CA PRO A 159 -29.34 17.09 2.26
C PRO A 159 -30.58 16.49 1.60
N ALA A 160 -30.93 16.92 0.38
CA ALA A 160 -32.07 16.40 -0.36
C ALA A 160 -31.86 14.93 -0.80
N GLU A 161 -30.66 14.59 -1.28
CA GLU A 161 -30.31 13.21 -1.63
C GLU A 161 -30.36 12.28 -0.41
N ILE A 162 -29.95 12.76 0.78
CA ILE A 162 -30.07 11.97 2.01
C ILE A 162 -31.54 11.75 2.37
N LYS A 163 -32.42 12.75 2.20
CA LYS A 163 -33.86 12.59 2.38
C LYS A 163 -34.43 11.51 1.44
N ASP A 164 -34.02 11.51 0.17
CA ASP A 164 -34.42 10.47 -0.80
C ASP A 164 -33.97 9.07 -0.33
N ILE A 165 -32.72 8.93 0.14
CA ILE A 165 -32.20 7.66 0.67
C ILE A 165 -33.01 7.21 1.90
N VAL A 166 -33.31 8.11 2.84
CA VAL A 166 -34.13 7.77 4.02
C VAL A 166 -35.54 7.34 3.61
N ALA A 167 -36.16 8.04 2.64
CA ALA A 167 -37.46 7.67 2.10
C ALA A 167 -37.44 6.24 1.55
N TYR A 168 -36.39 5.87 0.80
CA TYR A 168 -36.17 4.50 0.33
C TYR A 168 -35.98 3.49 1.47
N LEU A 169 -35.12 3.76 2.45
CA LEU A 169 -34.89 2.84 3.57
C LEU A 169 -36.20 2.52 4.32
N LYS A 170 -37.08 3.51 4.47
CA LYS A 170 -38.39 3.33 5.12
C LYS A 170 -39.33 2.41 4.33
N THR A 171 -39.17 2.27 3.01
CA THR A 171 -39.98 1.32 2.22
C THR A 171 -39.53 -0.13 2.40
N LEU A 172 -38.34 -0.37 2.97
CA LEU A 172 -37.76 -1.70 3.12
C LEU A 172 -38.35 -2.42 4.34
N THR A 173 -39.51 -3.06 4.16
CA THR A 173 -40.26 -3.75 5.23
C THR A 173 -40.37 -5.26 5.03
N LYS A 174 -39.74 -5.81 3.99
CA LYS A 174 -39.82 -7.24 3.66
C LYS A 174 -38.42 -7.80 3.53
N TYR A 175 -38.15 -8.87 4.28
CA TYR A 175 -36.90 -9.59 4.15
C TYR A 175 -36.78 -10.09 2.71
N GLN A 176 -35.69 -9.71 2.05
CA GLN A 176 -35.38 -10.19 0.72
C GLN A 176 -34.23 -11.17 0.86
N GLY A 177 -34.52 -12.45 0.64
CA GLY A 177 -33.48 -13.48 0.59
C GLY A 177 -32.41 -13.08 -0.44
N ILE A 178 -31.16 -13.32 -0.08
CA ILE A 178 -30.04 -13.12 -1.00
C ILE A 178 -29.84 -14.44 -1.74
N ASP A 179 -29.91 -14.39 -3.07
CA ASP A 179 -29.53 -15.52 -3.92
C ASP A 179 -28.15 -16.06 -3.50
N ASP A 180 -27.97 -17.38 -3.50
CA ASP A 180 -26.77 -18.02 -2.96
C ASP A 180 -25.48 -17.51 -3.60
N LYS A 181 -25.51 -17.20 -4.91
CA LYS A 181 -24.35 -16.61 -5.63
C LYS A 181 -24.02 -15.20 -5.15
N ASN A 182 -25.02 -14.48 -4.65
CA ASN A 182 -24.88 -13.14 -4.11
C ASN A 182 -24.75 -13.12 -2.58
N ASN A 183 -24.93 -14.24 -1.89
CA ASN A 183 -24.87 -14.28 -0.43
C ASN A 183 -23.41 -14.30 0.04
N PRO A 184 -22.89 -13.23 0.68
CA PRO A 184 -21.50 -13.18 1.13
C PRO A 184 -21.14 -14.29 2.14
N ALA A 185 -22.12 -14.87 2.86
CA ALA A 185 -21.88 -16.00 3.76
C ALA A 185 -21.67 -17.33 3.01
N LYS A 186 -22.07 -17.43 1.74
CA LYS A 186 -21.93 -18.64 0.91
C LYS A 186 -20.90 -18.48 -0.21
N ARG A 187 -20.34 -17.28 -0.40
CA ARG A 187 -19.33 -17.06 -1.44
C ARG A 187 -18.04 -17.80 -1.10
N PRO A 188 -17.42 -18.49 -2.08
CA PRO A 188 -16.12 -19.09 -1.87
C PRO A 188 -15.09 -17.99 -1.59
N ILE A 189 -14.29 -18.20 -0.54
CA ILE A 189 -13.14 -17.33 -0.26
C ILE A 189 -12.16 -17.50 -1.43
N PRO A 190 -11.68 -16.41 -2.06
CA PRO A 190 -10.73 -16.50 -3.15
C PRO A 190 -9.43 -17.17 -2.67
N VAL A 191 -9.03 -18.23 -3.36
CA VAL A 191 -7.72 -18.88 -3.18
C VAL A 191 -6.94 -18.64 -4.46
N GLU A 192 -5.70 -18.18 -4.32
CA GLU A 192 -4.80 -18.09 -5.47
C GLU A 192 -4.22 -19.48 -5.73
N THR A 193 -4.66 -20.11 -6.81
CA THR A 193 -4.23 -21.46 -7.20
C THR A 193 -3.23 -21.44 -8.36
N ARG A 194 -2.92 -20.26 -8.89
CA ARG A 194 -1.97 -20.11 -9.99
C ARG A 194 -0.54 -20.10 -9.47
N GLU A 195 0.36 -20.65 -10.26
CA GLU A 195 1.77 -20.68 -9.96
C GLU A 195 2.40 -19.34 -10.34
N ASN A 196 2.94 -18.63 -9.35
CA ASN A 196 3.53 -17.30 -9.56
C ASN A 196 4.66 -17.31 -10.61
N LEU A 197 5.44 -18.39 -10.66
CA LEU A 197 6.65 -18.47 -11.50
C LEU A 197 6.43 -19.19 -12.82
N ASP A 198 5.20 -19.60 -13.14
CA ASP A 198 4.88 -20.18 -14.44
C ASP A 198 4.64 -19.04 -15.46
N PRO A 199 5.49 -18.88 -16.49
CA PRO A 199 5.32 -17.84 -17.50
C PRO A 199 4.05 -17.99 -18.34
N PHE A 200 3.45 -19.18 -18.42
CA PHE A 200 2.17 -19.39 -19.11
C PHE A 200 0.97 -18.89 -18.30
N GLU A 201 1.10 -18.80 -16.97
CA GLU A 201 0.06 -18.28 -16.08
C GLU A 201 0.29 -16.83 -15.67
N ASN A 202 1.56 -16.43 -15.51
CA ASN A 202 1.97 -15.12 -15.01
C ASN A 202 2.84 -14.34 -16.01
N SER A 203 2.19 -13.42 -16.73
CA SER A 203 2.87 -12.50 -17.68
C SER A 203 3.90 -11.57 -17.03
N ALA A 204 3.99 -11.50 -15.70
CA ALA A 204 5.09 -10.75 -15.07
C ALA A 204 6.45 -11.47 -15.15
N MET A 205 6.50 -12.75 -15.54
CA MET A 205 7.77 -13.44 -15.76
C MET A 205 8.60 -12.79 -16.88
N ASP A 206 7.96 -12.20 -17.89
CA ASP A 206 8.66 -11.43 -18.93
C ASP A 206 9.46 -10.25 -18.33
N ALA A 207 8.95 -9.64 -17.24
CA ALA A 207 9.65 -8.55 -16.56
C ALA A 207 10.86 -9.05 -15.76
N LYS A 208 10.90 -10.31 -15.33
CA LYS A 208 12.11 -10.91 -14.75
C LYS A 208 13.21 -11.00 -15.80
N ASP A 209 12.88 -11.42 -17.02
CA ASP A 209 13.86 -11.57 -18.11
C ASP A 209 14.37 -10.20 -18.58
N LEU A 210 13.49 -9.21 -18.70
CA LEU A 210 13.89 -7.82 -18.94
C LEU A 210 14.79 -7.29 -17.82
N GLY A 211 14.50 -7.61 -16.56
CA GLY A 211 15.34 -7.20 -15.44
C GLY A 211 16.75 -7.79 -15.49
N GLU A 212 16.88 -9.04 -15.91
CA GLU A 212 18.17 -9.71 -16.14
C GLU A 212 18.97 -9.05 -17.29
N GLU A 213 18.30 -8.72 -18.40
CA GLU A 213 18.91 -7.99 -19.51
C GLU A 213 19.40 -6.59 -19.10
N LEU A 214 18.57 -5.84 -18.38
CA LEU A 214 18.91 -4.50 -17.89
C LEU A 214 20.07 -4.53 -16.90
N PHE A 215 20.21 -5.62 -16.14
CA PHE A 215 21.29 -5.77 -15.17
C PHE A 215 22.68 -5.83 -15.82
N VAL A 216 22.77 -6.40 -17.03
CA VAL A 216 24.03 -6.51 -17.79
C VAL A 216 24.24 -5.36 -18.77
N THR A 217 23.18 -4.62 -19.09
CA THR A 217 23.20 -3.51 -20.06
C THR A 217 23.99 -2.30 -19.53
N PRO A 218 25.01 -1.81 -20.25
CA PRO A 218 25.73 -0.60 -19.87
C PRO A 218 24.84 0.66 -19.95
N GLY A 219 24.88 1.47 -18.89
CA GLY A 219 24.26 2.79 -18.89
C GLY A 219 25.11 3.85 -19.60
N PRO A 220 24.66 5.12 -19.63
CA PRO A 220 25.39 6.24 -20.23
C PRO A 220 26.85 6.41 -19.77
N ASN A 221 27.19 5.99 -18.56
CA ASN A 221 28.56 6.04 -18.04
C ASN A 221 29.42 4.82 -18.45
N GLY A 222 28.92 3.93 -19.31
CA GLY A 222 29.62 2.73 -19.79
C GLY A 222 29.69 1.58 -18.77
N GLN A 223 29.12 1.74 -17.58
CA GLN A 223 29.02 0.72 -16.53
C GLN A 223 27.63 0.08 -16.52
N SER A 224 27.54 -1.19 -16.13
CA SER A 224 26.27 -1.90 -15.89
C SER A 224 26.16 -2.28 -14.41
N CYS A 225 25.01 -2.81 -13.97
CA CYS A 225 24.91 -3.35 -12.61
C CYS A 225 25.89 -4.51 -12.44
N GLN A 226 26.01 -5.36 -13.46
CA GLN A 226 26.90 -6.52 -13.45
C GLN A 226 28.37 -6.16 -13.35
N SER A 227 28.82 -5.05 -13.96
CA SER A 227 30.25 -4.68 -13.91
C SER A 227 30.77 -4.44 -12.50
N CYS A 228 29.91 -4.05 -11.55
CA CYS A 228 30.25 -3.91 -10.13
C CYS A 228 29.78 -5.09 -9.24
N HIS A 229 28.71 -5.80 -9.64
CA HIS A 229 28.02 -6.77 -8.79
C HIS A 229 28.08 -8.24 -9.29
N ALA A 230 28.99 -8.58 -10.21
CA ALA A 230 29.10 -9.93 -10.78
C ALA A 230 29.22 -11.05 -9.73
N ASP A 231 29.99 -10.83 -8.65
CA ASP A 231 30.12 -11.80 -7.56
C ASP A 231 28.98 -11.72 -6.56
N ALA A 232 28.38 -10.53 -6.38
CA ALA A 232 27.27 -10.29 -5.48
C ALA A 232 26.02 -11.09 -5.88
N ILE A 233 25.76 -11.26 -7.19
CA ILE A 233 24.62 -12.07 -7.70
C ILE A 233 24.65 -13.50 -7.12
N LYS A 234 25.84 -14.10 -7.01
CA LYS A 234 25.99 -15.51 -6.61
C LYS A 234 25.83 -15.75 -5.11
N LYS A 235 25.87 -14.69 -4.29
CA LYS A 235 25.92 -14.82 -2.82
C LYS A 235 25.12 -13.75 -2.07
N GLN A 236 25.34 -12.48 -2.36
CA GLN A 236 24.72 -11.38 -1.61
C GLN A 236 23.27 -11.17 -2.05
N PHE A 237 22.99 -11.21 -3.35
CA PHE A 237 21.63 -10.99 -3.87
C PHE A 237 20.70 -12.17 -3.67
N THR A 238 21.21 -13.34 -3.24
CA THR A 238 20.35 -14.45 -2.84
C THR A 238 19.59 -14.17 -1.54
N THR A 239 20.00 -13.16 -0.76
CA THR A 239 19.31 -12.76 0.49
C THR A 239 19.03 -11.27 0.60
N TRP A 240 19.74 -10.41 -0.14
CA TRP A 240 19.63 -8.95 -0.01
C TRP A 240 18.18 -8.42 -0.10
N ALA A 241 17.37 -8.96 -1.00
CA ALA A 241 16.00 -8.46 -1.16
C ALA A 241 15.08 -8.79 0.04
N THR A 242 15.43 -9.80 0.85
CA THR A 242 14.65 -10.14 2.06
C THR A 242 14.88 -9.16 3.20
N THR A 243 15.97 -8.41 3.16
CA THR A 243 16.32 -7.41 4.19
C THR A 243 15.77 -6.03 3.88
N MET A 244 15.05 -5.87 2.77
CA MET A 244 14.50 -4.61 2.28
C MET A 244 12.98 -4.49 2.58
N PRO A 245 12.46 -3.28 2.85
CA PRO A 245 13.14 -1.97 2.80
C PRO A 245 14.05 -1.71 4.01
N GLN A 246 14.92 -0.71 3.92
CA GLN A 246 15.87 -0.36 4.98
C GLN A 246 15.93 1.15 5.25
N PHE A 247 16.34 1.52 6.46
CA PHE A 247 16.63 2.91 6.81
C PHE A 247 17.94 3.35 6.16
N GLU A 248 17.88 4.40 5.34
CA GLU A 248 19.04 4.99 4.69
C GLU A 248 19.43 6.27 5.43
N THR A 249 20.54 6.20 6.16
CA THR A 249 21.04 7.27 7.04
C THR A 249 21.31 8.55 6.28
N ARG A 250 21.80 8.47 5.03
CA ARG A 250 22.12 9.64 4.20
C ARG A 250 20.88 10.42 3.77
N LEU A 251 19.75 9.73 3.66
CA LEU A 251 18.46 10.31 3.27
C LEU A 251 17.52 10.54 4.46
N ASN A 252 17.91 10.06 5.65
CA ASN A 252 17.11 10.07 6.87
C ASN A 252 15.68 9.51 6.66
N LYS A 253 15.55 8.41 5.91
CA LYS A 253 14.27 7.76 5.63
C LYS A 253 14.40 6.29 5.24
N ILE A 254 13.29 5.58 5.29
CA ILE A 254 13.18 4.23 4.71
C ILE A 254 13.18 4.30 3.18
N ILE A 255 13.99 3.47 2.54
CA ILE A 255 13.98 3.26 1.09
C ILE A 255 13.66 1.80 0.74
N GLY A 256 12.80 1.62 -0.26
CA GLY A 256 12.52 0.32 -0.87
C GLY A 256 13.41 0.07 -2.09
N ILE A 257 13.31 -1.14 -2.65
CA ILE A 257 14.17 -1.58 -3.77
C ILE A 257 13.98 -0.70 -5.00
N GLU A 258 12.75 -0.34 -5.36
CA GLU A 258 12.40 0.46 -6.53
C GLU A 258 13.04 1.87 -6.46
N GLU A 259 13.01 2.48 -5.28
CA GLU A 259 13.64 3.77 -5.04
C GLU A 259 15.17 3.66 -5.02
N PHE A 260 15.71 2.62 -4.39
CA PHE A 260 17.14 2.35 -4.37
C PHE A 260 17.71 2.18 -5.78
N ILE A 261 17.05 1.38 -6.64
CA ILE A 261 17.45 1.20 -8.05
C ILE A 261 17.54 2.55 -8.75
N THR A 262 16.52 3.40 -8.59
CA THR A 262 16.48 4.71 -9.25
C THR A 262 17.68 5.57 -8.83
N ARG A 263 17.94 5.65 -7.52
CA ARG A 263 19.01 6.49 -6.95
C ARG A 263 20.39 5.95 -7.31
N HIS A 264 20.59 4.65 -7.12
CA HIS A 264 21.87 4.00 -7.35
C HIS A 264 22.26 3.99 -8.83
N ALA A 265 21.34 3.67 -9.75
CA ALA A 265 21.62 3.64 -11.18
C ALA A 265 22.00 5.04 -11.71
N ARG A 266 21.30 6.10 -11.25
CA ARG A 266 21.64 7.48 -11.61
C ARG A 266 23.06 7.87 -11.21
N ALA A 267 23.48 7.46 -10.01
CA ALA A 267 24.76 7.84 -9.45
C ALA A 267 25.94 7.05 -10.04
N THR A 268 25.71 5.81 -10.48
CA THR A 268 26.77 4.88 -10.93
C THR A 268 26.80 4.72 -12.44
N THR A 269 25.75 4.17 -13.03
CA THR A 269 25.66 3.87 -14.46
C THR A 269 25.16 5.06 -15.29
N GLY A 270 24.54 6.05 -14.65
CA GLY A 270 23.88 7.19 -15.30
C GLY A 270 22.51 6.83 -15.89
N ALA A 271 22.04 5.59 -15.71
CA ALA A 271 20.77 5.14 -16.27
C ALA A 271 19.57 5.73 -15.51
N GLU A 272 18.50 6.00 -16.25
CA GLU A 272 17.27 6.60 -15.72
C GLU A 272 16.16 5.55 -15.60
N TYR A 273 16.15 4.83 -14.48
CA TYR A 273 15.09 3.89 -14.15
C TYR A 273 14.11 4.53 -13.17
N LEU A 274 13.26 5.43 -13.67
CA LEU A 274 12.27 6.12 -12.82
C LEU A 274 11.41 5.12 -12.04
N ALA A 275 11.17 5.38 -10.77
CA ALA A 275 10.31 4.59 -9.92
C ALA A 275 8.95 4.32 -10.61
N GLN A 276 8.52 3.06 -10.58
CA GLN A 276 7.30 2.57 -11.23
C GLN A 276 7.26 2.63 -12.77
N SER A 277 8.38 2.91 -13.43
CA SER A 277 8.57 2.62 -14.87
C SER A 277 8.74 1.11 -15.09
N GLU A 278 8.54 0.67 -16.32
CA GLU A 278 8.70 -0.74 -16.71
C GLU A 278 10.10 -1.27 -16.35
N ASN A 279 11.16 -0.55 -16.77
CA ASN A 279 12.54 -0.95 -16.50
C ASN A 279 12.87 -0.98 -14.99
N ASN A 280 12.32 -0.04 -14.21
CA ASN A 280 12.51 -0.04 -12.76
C ASN A 280 11.83 -1.24 -12.09
N ILE A 281 10.58 -1.53 -12.47
CA ILE A 281 9.83 -2.69 -11.96
C ILE A 281 10.51 -3.99 -12.39
N ALA A 282 11.01 -4.09 -13.62
CA ALA A 282 11.71 -5.26 -14.13
C ALA A 282 12.99 -5.57 -13.31
N LEU A 283 13.84 -4.56 -13.08
CA LEU A 283 15.01 -4.71 -12.20
C LEU A 283 14.60 -5.08 -10.77
N ALA A 284 13.53 -4.47 -10.24
CA ALA A 284 13.05 -4.75 -8.89
C ALA A 284 12.49 -6.18 -8.75
N ILE A 285 11.87 -6.73 -9.81
CA ILE A 285 11.48 -8.13 -9.89
C ILE A 285 12.71 -9.02 -9.94
N TYR A 286 13.68 -8.74 -10.82
CA TYR A 286 14.88 -9.57 -10.95
C TYR A 286 15.65 -9.67 -9.63
N LEU A 287 15.88 -8.55 -8.94
CA LEU A 287 16.57 -8.54 -7.65
C LEU A 287 15.83 -9.32 -6.55
N ARG A 288 14.48 -9.26 -6.52
CA ARG A 288 13.68 -10.07 -5.59
C ARG A 288 13.64 -11.54 -6.00
N TYR A 289 13.60 -11.83 -7.29
CA TYR A 289 13.59 -13.18 -7.84
C TYR A 289 14.86 -13.95 -7.45
N LEU A 290 16.02 -13.29 -7.45
CA LEU A 290 17.29 -13.88 -6.96
C LEU A 290 17.21 -14.36 -5.50
N ALA A 291 16.32 -13.78 -4.69
CA ALA A 291 16.10 -14.12 -3.29
C ALA A 291 14.78 -14.90 -3.02
N ASN A 292 14.11 -15.39 -4.06
CA ASN A 292 12.90 -16.20 -3.87
C ASN A 292 13.16 -17.43 -2.99
N GLY A 293 12.15 -17.81 -2.21
CA GLY A 293 12.24 -18.92 -1.23
C GLY A 293 13.02 -18.57 0.04
N GLN A 294 13.66 -17.39 0.11
CA GLN A 294 14.24 -16.91 1.36
C GLN A 294 13.19 -16.16 2.19
N PRO A 295 13.22 -16.31 3.52
CA PRO A 295 12.29 -15.60 4.41
C PRO A 295 12.62 -14.11 4.47
N ILE A 296 11.58 -13.26 4.48
CA ILE A 296 11.70 -11.85 4.83
C ILE A 296 12.39 -11.74 6.20
N SER A 297 13.43 -10.89 6.25
CA SER A 297 14.30 -10.72 7.41
C SER A 297 14.65 -9.25 7.64
N ILE A 298 13.72 -8.51 8.24
CA ILE A 298 13.88 -7.10 8.54
C ILE A 298 14.63 -6.92 9.85
N ASP A 299 15.79 -6.26 9.80
CA ASP A 299 16.53 -5.88 11.01
C ASP A 299 15.84 -4.73 11.74
N THR A 300 15.22 -5.04 12.88
CA THR A 300 14.55 -4.07 13.75
C THR A 300 15.40 -3.63 14.94
N SER A 301 16.71 -3.89 14.94
CA SER A 301 17.60 -3.52 16.05
C SER A 301 17.92 -2.02 16.09
N ASP A 302 17.91 -1.36 14.94
CA ASP A 302 18.15 0.08 14.81
C ASP A 302 16.95 0.93 15.27
N ALA A 303 17.24 1.99 16.03
CA ALA A 303 16.22 2.89 16.59
C ALA A 303 15.46 3.67 15.50
N ASN A 304 16.11 4.02 14.37
CA ASN A 304 15.43 4.72 13.29
C ASN A 304 14.49 3.78 12.53
N THR A 305 14.87 2.52 12.35
CA THR A 305 13.97 1.48 11.81
C THR A 305 12.75 1.30 12.71
N GLN A 306 12.93 1.20 14.03
CA GLN A 306 11.80 1.11 14.97
C GLN A 306 10.88 2.33 14.88
N ALA A 307 11.44 3.54 14.88
CA ALA A 307 10.67 4.77 14.72
C ALA A 307 9.90 4.80 13.39
N ALA A 308 10.48 4.26 12.30
CA ALA A 308 9.80 4.15 11.01
C ALA A 308 8.64 3.15 11.03
N ILE A 309 8.81 2.01 11.69
CA ILE A 309 7.75 1.01 11.89
C ILE A 309 6.59 1.63 12.68
N GLU A 310 6.88 2.39 13.74
CA GLU A 310 5.86 3.10 14.52
C GLU A 310 5.10 4.14 13.68
N ARG A 311 5.82 4.95 12.88
CA ARG A 311 5.19 5.88 11.92
C ARG A 311 4.34 5.16 10.89
N GLY A 312 4.82 4.03 10.35
CA GLY A 312 4.09 3.19 9.41
C GLY A 312 2.78 2.67 10.01
N ASN A 313 2.82 2.18 11.24
CA ASN A 313 1.62 1.76 11.98
C ASN A 313 0.63 2.92 12.17
N ALA A 314 1.11 4.10 12.58
CA ALA A 314 0.27 5.28 12.74
C ALA A 314 -0.40 5.70 11.41
N LEU A 315 0.35 5.65 10.29
CA LEU A 315 -0.18 5.91 8.96
C LEU A 315 -1.26 4.91 8.54
N MET A 316 -1.09 3.62 8.87
CA MET A 316 -2.09 2.58 8.58
C MET A 316 -3.40 2.75 9.35
N GLN A 317 -3.37 3.43 10.49
CA GLN A 317 -4.54 3.75 11.32
C GLN A 317 -5.18 5.10 10.99
N ARG A 318 -4.50 5.93 10.20
CA ARG A 318 -4.93 7.29 9.86
C ARG A 318 -6.13 7.27 8.91
N LYS A 319 -7.17 8.03 9.25
CA LYS A 319 -8.31 8.27 8.36
C LYS A 319 -7.90 9.27 7.29
N ILE A 320 -8.09 8.92 6.02
CA ILE A 320 -7.78 9.76 4.87
C ILE A 320 -8.92 9.80 3.85
N GLY A 321 -8.88 10.81 3.00
CA GLY A 321 -9.80 11.02 1.88
C GLY A 321 -11.20 11.46 2.31
N GLN A 322 -12.01 11.81 1.30
CA GLN A 322 -13.40 12.24 1.52
C GLN A 322 -14.25 11.16 2.20
N LEU A 323 -13.92 9.88 2.04
CA LEU A 323 -14.68 8.80 2.68
C LEU A 323 -14.24 8.49 4.12
N ASN A 324 -13.16 9.13 4.61
CA ASN A 324 -12.68 9.00 5.99
C ASN A 324 -12.37 7.56 6.40
N PHE A 325 -11.53 6.86 5.61
CA PHE A 325 -11.11 5.48 5.87
C PHE A 325 -9.62 5.41 6.21
N ALA A 326 -9.26 4.44 7.05
CA ALA A 326 -7.88 4.00 7.29
C ALA A 326 -7.65 2.61 6.67
N CYS A 327 -6.39 2.25 6.41
CA CYS A 327 -6.03 0.91 5.94
C CYS A 327 -6.56 -0.17 6.91
N MET A 328 -6.40 0.05 8.22
CA MET A 328 -6.82 -0.87 9.27
C MET A 328 -8.35 -0.99 9.43
N ASP A 329 -9.14 -0.07 8.88
CA ASP A 329 -10.60 -0.25 8.87
C ASP A 329 -11.00 -1.48 8.06
N CYS A 330 -10.41 -1.64 6.88
CA CYS A 330 -10.72 -2.75 5.98
C CYS A 330 -9.83 -3.96 6.24
N HIS A 331 -8.53 -3.74 6.45
CA HIS A 331 -7.55 -4.82 6.51
C HIS A 331 -7.32 -5.37 7.92
N GLN A 332 -7.95 -4.83 8.97
CA GLN A 332 -7.87 -5.40 10.32
C GLN A 332 -9.24 -5.50 10.96
N LYS A 333 -9.94 -4.38 11.13
CA LYS A 333 -11.26 -4.36 11.80
C LYS A 333 -12.31 -5.19 11.06
N TYR A 334 -12.28 -5.18 9.73
CA TYR A 334 -13.19 -5.95 8.89
C TYR A 334 -12.47 -6.87 7.91
N ALA A 335 -11.29 -7.34 8.27
CA ALA A 335 -10.62 -8.38 7.50
C ALA A 335 -11.48 -9.65 7.43
N ASN A 336 -11.22 -10.47 6.42
CA ASN A 336 -11.94 -11.72 6.15
C ASN A 336 -13.45 -11.53 5.90
N ARG A 337 -13.81 -10.36 5.38
CA ARG A 337 -15.18 -9.99 4.99
C ARG A 337 -15.23 -9.51 3.55
N TRP A 338 -16.44 -9.41 3.03
CA TRP A 338 -16.73 -8.96 1.67
C TRP A 338 -17.07 -7.48 1.64
N ILE A 339 -16.40 -6.73 0.75
CA ILE A 339 -16.85 -5.44 0.25
C ILE A 339 -17.24 -5.57 -1.21
N ARG A 340 -18.54 -5.49 -1.47
CA ARG A 340 -19.11 -6.08 -2.67
C ARG A 340 -18.57 -7.50 -2.95
N GLY A 341 -18.12 -7.77 -4.17
CA GLY A 341 -17.48 -9.03 -4.59
C GLY A 341 -15.99 -9.10 -4.32
N GLN A 342 -15.40 -8.18 -3.56
CA GLN A 342 -13.99 -8.23 -3.18
C GLN A 342 -13.85 -8.72 -1.73
N TYR A 343 -13.06 -9.77 -1.54
CA TYR A 343 -12.70 -10.30 -0.23
C TYR A 343 -11.56 -9.47 0.36
N LEU A 344 -11.70 -9.05 1.61
CA LEU A 344 -10.69 -8.30 2.35
C LEU A 344 -9.76 -9.26 3.07
N THR A 345 -8.47 -9.14 2.80
CA THR A 345 -7.43 -9.89 3.51
C THR A 345 -6.86 -9.08 4.67
N GLU A 346 -6.28 -9.79 5.63
CA GLU A 346 -5.43 -9.20 6.67
C GLU A 346 -4.13 -8.64 6.06
N PRO A 347 -3.34 -7.84 6.79
CA PRO A 347 -2.08 -7.28 6.26
C PRO A 347 -0.97 -8.34 6.19
N LYS A 348 -1.05 -9.38 7.02
CA LYS A 348 -0.17 -10.56 6.95
C LYS A 348 -0.52 -11.43 5.74
N GLY A 349 0.47 -12.04 5.10
CA GLY A 349 0.32 -12.80 3.85
C GLY A 349 0.18 -11.95 2.60
N THR A 350 0.46 -10.63 2.65
CA THR A 350 0.18 -9.70 1.53
C THR A 350 1.40 -8.98 0.98
N TYR A 351 2.59 -9.22 1.52
CA TYR A 351 3.79 -8.47 1.14
C TYR A 351 4.75 -9.28 0.25
N ALA A 352 5.01 -10.54 0.59
CA ALA A 352 6.10 -11.35 0.02
C ALA A 352 6.06 -11.59 -1.50
N HIS A 353 4.92 -11.33 -2.13
CA HIS A 353 4.69 -11.57 -3.56
C HIS A 353 4.75 -10.28 -4.42
N PHE A 354 5.16 -9.14 -3.85
CA PHE A 354 5.31 -7.88 -4.59
C PHE A 354 6.72 -7.70 -5.16
N PRO A 355 6.88 -7.14 -6.39
CA PRO A 355 5.84 -6.72 -7.34
C PRO A 355 4.98 -7.87 -7.89
N THR A 356 3.71 -7.57 -8.19
CA THR A 356 2.72 -8.56 -8.64
C THR A 356 1.98 -8.13 -9.90
N TYR A 357 1.71 -9.07 -10.79
CA TYR A 357 0.78 -8.90 -11.89
C TYR A 357 -0.66 -8.84 -11.40
N ARG A 358 -1.36 -7.75 -11.71
CA ARG A 358 -2.76 -7.52 -11.37
C ARG A 358 -3.65 -7.89 -12.54
N THR A 359 -4.33 -9.03 -12.48
CA THR A 359 -5.17 -9.48 -13.62
C THR A 359 -6.35 -8.56 -13.89
N SER A 360 -6.90 -7.90 -12.88
CA SER A 360 -7.94 -6.87 -13.06
C SER A 360 -7.46 -5.62 -13.82
N ARG A 361 -6.15 -5.48 -14.01
CA ARG A 361 -5.50 -4.28 -14.59
C ARG A 361 -4.64 -4.58 -15.80
N GLY A 362 -4.27 -5.84 -16.02
CA GLY A 362 -3.31 -6.23 -17.06
C GLY A 362 -1.96 -5.54 -16.89
N ALA A 363 -1.49 -5.37 -15.65
CA ALA A 363 -0.28 -4.60 -15.35
C ALA A 363 0.42 -5.05 -14.07
N ILE A 364 1.75 -4.86 -14.01
CA ILE A 364 2.57 -5.13 -12.83
C ILE A 364 2.55 -3.95 -11.86
N TRP A 365 2.29 -4.25 -10.59
CA TRP A 365 2.20 -3.29 -9.51
C TRP A 365 3.25 -3.62 -8.45
N ASP A 366 4.08 -2.63 -8.12
CA ASP A 366 4.83 -2.65 -6.86
C ASP A 366 3.90 -2.33 -5.67
N ILE A 367 4.41 -2.50 -4.47
CA ILE A 367 3.65 -2.31 -3.24
C ILE A 367 3.20 -0.85 -3.08
N ARG A 368 4.04 0.12 -3.49
CA ARG A 368 3.69 1.56 -3.39
C ARG A 368 2.57 1.96 -4.35
N LYS A 369 2.49 1.34 -5.53
CA LYS A 369 1.37 1.50 -6.47
C LYS A 369 0.09 0.93 -5.88
N ARG A 370 0.17 -0.14 -5.08
CA ARG A 370 -0.97 -0.65 -4.32
C ARG A 370 -1.46 0.35 -3.27
N PHE A 371 -0.57 1.03 -2.54
CA PHE A 371 -0.96 2.10 -1.60
C PHE A 371 -1.64 3.27 -2.32
N GLN A 372 -1.08 3.71 -3.45
CA GLN A 372 -1.67 4.77 -4.28
C GLN A 372 -3.08 4.40 -4.75
N TRP A 373 -3.30 3.15 -5.18
CA TRP A 373 -4.62 2.68 -5.57
C TRP A 373 -5.65 2.65 -4.42
N CYS A 374 -5.19 2.36 -3.19
CA CYS A 374 -6.02 2.45 -2.00
C CYS A 374 -6.55 3.89 -1.85
N ASN A 375 -5.66 4.88 -1.89
CA ASN A 375 -6.00 6.31 -1.77
C ASN A 375 -7.05 6.73 -2.80
N VAL A 376 -6.89 6.31 -4.06
CA VAL A 376 -7.86 6.61 -5.13
C VAL A 376 -9.24 6.03 -4.83
N SER A 377 -9.29 4.82 -4.31
CA SER A 377 -10.55 4.11 -4.02
C SER A 377 -11.37 4.80 -2.92
N ILE A 378 -10.72 5.52 -2.01
CA ILE A 378 -11.35 6.23 -0.89
C ILE A 378 -11.37 7.76 -1.06
N ARG A 379 -11.09 8.23 -2.28
CA ARG A 379 -11.11 9.66 -2.64
C ARG A 379 -10.11 10.47 -1.79
N ALA A 380 -8.87 10.00 -1.73
CA ALA A 380 -7.72 10.68 -1.13
C ALA A 380 -6.67 11.01 -2.20
N ASN A 381 -5.89 12.08 -1.98
CA ASN A 381 -4.77 12.42 -2.85
C ASN A 381 -3.61 11.44 -2.64
N GLU A 382 -3.09 10.90 -3.74
CA GLU A 382 -1.90 10.04 -3.76
C GLU A 382 -0.61 10.85 -3.58
N LEU A 383 0.44 10.20 -3.08
CA LEU A 383 1.79 10.75 -2.99
C LEU A 383 2.66 10.18 -4.12
N PRO A 384 3.78 10.84 -4.47
CA PRO A 384 4.76 10.24 -5.38
C PRO A 384 5.38 8.97 -4.78
N PRO A 385 5.93 8.06 -5.61
CA PRO A 385 6.42 6.75 -5.16
C PRO A 385 7.62 6.80 -4.22
N ASP A 386 8.39 7.88 -4.20
CA ASP A 386 9.54 8.09 -3.29
C ASP A 386 9.16 8.85 -2.01
N ALA A 387 7.86 9.04 -1.76
CA ALA A 387 7.36 9.66 -0.54
C ALA A 387 7.77 8.85 0.71
N PRO A 388 8.33 9.50 1.75
CA PRO A 388 8.77 8.81 2.97
C PRO A 388 7.64 8.04 3.66
N GLU A 389 6.40 8.52 3.57
CA GLU A 389 5.22 7.86 4.13
C GLU A 389 5.00 6.46 3.54
N TYR A 390 5.31 6.26 2.26
CA TYR A 390 5.23 4.92 1.65
C TYR A 390 6.37 4.02 2.09
N GLY A 391 7.56 4.56 2.36
CA GLY A 391 8.66 3.81 2.98
C GLY A 391 8.30 3.33 4.38
N ASP A 392 7.75 4.23 5.22
CA ASP A 392 7.30 3.89 6.58
C ASP A 392 6.19 2.82 6.57
N ILE A 393 5.22 2.90 5.65
CA ILE A 393 4.18 1.85 5.49
C ILE A 393 4.80 0.53 5.00
N GLU A 394 5.74 0.58 4.04
CA GLU A 394 6.39 -0.60 3.46
C GLU A 394 7.19 -1.38 4.51
N ILE A 395 8.00 -0.70 5.34
CA ILE A 395 8.74 -1.37 6.43
C ILE A 395 7.80 -2.00 7.45
N TYR A 396 6.72 -1.29 7.81
CA TYR A 396 5.72 -1.83 8.74
C TYR A 396 5.06 -3.11 8.19
N LEU A 397 4.68 -3.11 6.91
CA LEU A 397 4.14 -4.32 6.27
C LEU A 397 5.17 -5.43 6.16
N ALA A 398 6.41 -5.12 5.80
CA ALA A 398 7.49 -6.11 5.75
C ALA A 398 7.68 -6.78 7.12
N THR A 399 7.72 -6.01 8.20
CA THR A 399 7.81 -6.54 9.58
C THR A 399 6.60 -7.40 9.97
N LEU A 400 5.39 -7.06 9.54
CA LEU A 400 4.20 -7.91 9.78
C LEU A 400 4.25 -9.26 9.05
N ASN A 401 5.02 -9.32 7.96
CA ASN A 401 5.18 -10.48 7.10
C ASN A 401 6.57 -11.12 7.28
N GLU A 402 7.27 -10.81 8.38
CA GLU A 402 8.55 -11.42 8.75
C GLU A 402 8.47 -12.95 8.73
N GLY A 403 9.48 -13.60 8.14
CA GLY A 403 9.54 -15.05 8.00
C GLY A 403 8.75 -15.63 6.82
N GLU A 404 7.89 -14.85 6.14
CA GLU A 404 7.27 -15.32 4.90
C GLU A 404 8.31 -15.39 3.77
N GLU A 405 8.26 -16.46 2.97
CA GLU A 405 9.17 -16.64 1.85
C GLU A 405 8.82 -15.72 0.69
N LEU A 406 9.83 -15.03 0.15
CA LEU A 406 9.66 -14.23 -1.06
C LEU A 406 9.23 -15.12 -2.24
N ASN A 407 8.24 -14.65 -2.99
CA ASN A 407 7.70 -15.34 -4.16
C ASN A 407 7.28 -14.33 -5.23
N VAL A 408 8.29 -13.81 -5.94
CA VAL A 408 8.19 -12.67 -6.86
C VAL A 408 8.67 -13.08 -8.26
N PRO A 409 7.98 -12.68 -9.34
CA PRO A 409 6.79 -11.85 -9.36
C PRO A 409 5.53 -12.60 -8.92
N GLY A 410 4.68 -11.96 -8.11
CA GLY A 410 3.39 -12.55 -7.76
C GLY A 410 2.34 -12.43 -8.86
N ILE A 411 1.27 -13.22 -8.80
CA ILE A 411 0.04 -12.98 -9.59
C ILE A 411 -1.18 -12.85 -8.68
N ARG A 412 -1.93 -11.75 -8.79
CA ARG A 412 -3.14 -11.52 -7.98
C ARG A 412 -4.23 -10.83 -8.81
N HIS A 413 -5.48 -10.88 -8.36
CA HIS A 413 -6.58 -10.18 -9.02
C HIS A 413 -6.50 -8.66 -8.90
#